data_AF-A0A1F6BW83-F1
#
_entry.id   AF-A0A1F6BW83-F1
#
_cell.length_a   1.000
_cell.length_b   1.000
_cell.length_c   1.000
_cell.angle_alpha   90.00
_cell.angle_beta   90.00
_cell.angle_gamma   90.00
#
_symmetry.space_group_name_H-M   'P 1'
#
loop_
_entity.id
_entity.type
_entity.pdbx_description
1 polymer ?
#
loop_
_entity_poly.entity_id
_entity_poly.type
_entity_poly.pdbx_seq_one_letter_code
_entity_poly.pdbx_strand_id
1 'polypeptide(L)'
;MGADLDSKLQNDEHFPSDGEVFVFVVQYFASDKEYGRRDVDNMAKTILDVLKNRFYRDDSQVKTLLVGKKLEKRVPQDFAYVAIKRLGSSQDVDALKISGLERSVTMFQELKSKKIL
;
A
#
# COMPACT_ATOMS: atom_id res chain seq x y z
N MET A 1 -4.51 13.27 -10.85
CA MET A 1 -4.67 12.32 -9.72
C MET A 1 -3.62 12.51 -8.64
N GLY A 2 -2.33 12.69 -8.95
CA GLY A 2 -1.29 12.96 -7.93
C GLY A 2 -1.48 14.24 -7.11
N ALA A 3 -1.75 15.37 -7.77
CA ALA A 3 -1.88 16.68 -7.09
C ALA A 3 -3.07 16.77 -6.09
N ASP A 4 -4.15 16.01 -6.34
CA ASP A 4 -5.31 15.93 -5.45
C ASP A 4 -4.99 15.08 -4.19
N LEU A 5 -4.19 14.03 -4.35
CA LEU A 5 -3.71 13.21 -3.23
C LEU A 5 -2.74 14.00 -2.34
N ASP A 6 -1.78 14.69 -2.95
CA ASP A 6 -0.79 15.49 -2.22
C ASP A 6 -1.50 16.62 -1.43
N SER A 7 -2.51 17.25 -2.03
CA SER A 7 -3.34 18.27 -1.35
C SER A 7 -4.16 17.68 -0.20
N LYS A 8 -4.72 16.47 -0.36
CA LYS A 8 -5.44 15.79 0.72
C LYS A 8 -4.53 15.39 1.87
N LEU A 9 -3.34 14.90 1.56
CA LEU A 9 -2.33 14.52 2.57
C LEU A 9 -1.79 15.74 3.31
N GLN A 10 -1.56 16.87 2.63
CA GLN A 10 -1.14 18.12 3.29
C GLN A 10 -2.18 18.66 4.28
N ASN A 11 -3.45 18.33 4.08
CA ASN A 11 -4.55 18.75 4.96
C ASN A 11 -4.96 17.65 5.96
N ASP A 12 -4.27 16.52 6.02
CA ASP A 12 -4.56 15.43 6.96
C ASP A 12 -3.73 15.61 8.23
N GLU A 13 -4.38 15.87 9.37
CA GLU A 13 -3.69 16.06 10.65
C GLU A 13 -2.99 14.79 11.16
N HIS A 14 -3.28 13.61 10.60
CA HIS A 14 -2.67 12.35 11.00
C HIS A 14 -1.38 12.02 10.24
N PHE A 15 -1.13 12.68 9.10
CA PHE A 15 -0.02 12.39 8.20
C PHE A 15 0.75 13.67 7.79
N PRO A 16 2.09 13.62 7.66
CA PRO A 16 2.95 12.49 8.00
C PRO A 16 2.93 12.23 9.51
N SER A 17 2.86 10.96 9.88
CA SER A 17 2.77 10.60 11.29
C SER A 17 4.10 10.85 11.99
N ASP A 18 4.05 11.29 13.25
CA ASP A 18 5.20 11.29 14.16
C ASP A 18 5.30 9.99 14.97
N GLY A 19 4.32 9.08 14.83
CA GLY A 19 4.25 7.81 15.52
C GLY A 19 4.63 6.61 14.64
N GLU A 20 4.48 5.42 15.19
CA GLU A 20 4.71 4.17 14.48
C GLU A 20 3.62 3.91 13.43
N VAL A 21 3.98 3.27 12.33
CA VAL A 21 3.08 2.94 11.23
C VAL A 21 3.21 1.48 10.81
N PHE A 22 2.09 0.95 10.35
CA PHE A 22 1.97 -0.32 9.64
C PHE A 22 1.81 -0.03 8.15
N VAL A 23 2.55 -0.78 7.33
CA VAL A 23 2.48 -0.69 5.86
C VAL A 23 2.18 -2.07 5.29
N PHE A 24 1.12 -2.16 4.49
CA PHE A 24 0.80 -3.34 3.69
C PHE A 24 0.89 -3.00 2.21
N VAL A 25 1.56 -3.87 1.46
CA VAL A 25 1.72 -3.76 0.02
C VAL A 25 1.40 -5.11 -0.61
N VAL A 26 0.54 -5.09 -1.62
CA VAL A 26 0.41 -6.22 -2.55
C VAL A 26 0.52 -5.74 -3.98
N GLN A 27 1.46 -6.32 -4.71
CA GLN A 27 1.63 -6.11 -6.14
C GLN A 27 0.98 -7.26 -6.91
N TYR A 28 -0.01 -6.94 -7.73
CA TYR A 28 -0.59 -7.85 -8.69
C TYR A 28 0.17 -7.78 -10.01
N PHE A 29 0.32 -8.94 -10.65
CA PHE A 29 0.95 -9.06 -11.95
C PHE A 29 -0.01 -9.70 -12.96
N ALA A 30 0.05 -9.26 -14.20
CA ALA A 30 -0.72 -9.83 -15.30
C ALA A 30 -0.13 -11.14 -15.86
N SER A 31 1.15 -11.41 -15.60
CA SER A 31 1.85 -12.58 -16.16
C SER A 31 2.84 -13.21 -15.18
N ASP A 32 3.00 -14.53 -15.27
CA ASP A 32 4.00 -15.30 -14.52
C ASP A 32 5.43 -14.83 -14.78
N LYS A 33 5.71 -14.37 -16.00
CA LYS A 33 7.03 -13.89 -16.39
C LYS A 33 7.44 -12.64 -15.61
N GLU A 34 6.57 -11.63 -15.54
CA GLU A 34 6.84 -10.43 -14.73
C GLU A 34 6.84 -10.78 -13.24
N TYR A 35 5.87 -11.59 -12.79
CA TYR A 35 5.83 -12.07 -11.41
C TYR A 35 7.16 -12.70 -10.97
N GLY A 36 7.74 -13.59 -11.79
CA GLY A 36 8.98 -14.29 -11.47
C GLY A 36 10.22 -13.38 -11.48
N ARG A 37 10.23 -12.32 -12.29
CA ARG A 37 11.38 -11.41 -12.46
C ARG A 37 11.46 -10.32 -11.40
N ARG A 38 10.34 -9.94 -10.79
CA ARG A 38 10.29 -8.82 -9.86
C ARG A 38 10.62 -9.26 -8.45
N ASP A 39 11.68 -8.67 -7.90
CA ASP A 39 12.09 -8.89 -6.52
C ASP A 39 11.21 -8.08 -5.56
N VAL A 40 10.78 -8.74 -4.47
CA VAL A 40 9.83 -8.17 -3.52
C VAL A 40 10.49 -7.09 -2.65
N ASP A 41 11.75 -7.25 -2.29
CA ASP A 41 12.49 -6.30 -1.46
C ASP A 41 12.75 -4.99 -2.21
N ASN A 42 13.19 -5.07 -3.47
CA ASN A 42 13.38 -3.90 -4.32
C ASN A 42 12.08 -3.12 -4.56
N MET A 43 10.96 -3.84 -4.75
CA MET A 43 9.63 -3.22 -4.83
C MET A 43 9.26 -2.53 -3.53
N ALA A 44 9.44 -3.20 -2.39
CA ALA A 44 9.15 -2.65 -1.07
C ALA A 44 9.92 -1.36 -0.83
N LYS A 45 11.24 -1.36 -1.08
CA LYS A 45 12.11 -0.18 -0.97
C LYS A 45 11.58 0.99 -1.80
N THR A 46 11.28 0.74 -3.08
CA THR A 46 10.76 1.78 -3.98
C THR A 46 9.45 2.38 -3.45
N ILE A 47 8.56 1.53 -2.94
CA ILE A 47 7.28 1.99 -2.38
C ILE A 47 7.51 2.78 -1.10
N LEU A 48 8.35 2.31 -0.19
CA LEU A 48 8.68 3.01 1.06
C LEU A 48 9.28 4.40 0.77
N ASP A 49 10.20 4.51 -0.18
CA ASP A 49 10.80 5.79 -0.59
C ASP A 49 9.74 6.80 -1.05
N VAL A 50 8.70 6.34 -1.77
CA VAL A 50 7.58 7.20 -2.21
C VAL A 50 6.68 7.60 -1.04
N LEU A 51 6.51 6.73 -0.04
CA LEU A 51 5.66 6.99 1.12
C LEU A 51 6.35 7.90 2.15
N LYS A 52 7.67 7.85 2.21
CA LYS A 52 8.49 8.69 3.09
C LYS A 52 8.24 10.17 2.81
N ASN A 53 8.23 10.96 3.88
CA ASN A 53 7.84 12.38 3.92
C ASN A 53 6.38 12.68 3.57
N ARG A 54 5.58 11.69 3.16
CA ARG A 54 4.14 11.84 2.90
C ARG A 54 3.30 11.24 4.01
N PHE A 55 3.69 10.06 4.49
CA PHE A 55 2.94 9.30 5.51
C PHE A 55 3.73 9.09 6.81
N TYR A 56 5.05 9.17 6.76
CA TYR A 56 5.94 9.11 7.91
C TYR A 56 7.24 9.85 7.56
N ARG A 57 8.01 10.26 8.56
CA ARG A 57 9.23 11.06 8.36
C ARG A 57 10.48 10.18 8.24
N ASP A 58 10.50 9.09 8.99
CA ASP A 58 11.64 8.19 9.09
C ASP A 58 11.23 6.73 8.92
N ASP A 59 12.07 5.94 8.26
CA ASP A 59 11.78 4.52 7.96
C ASP A 59 11.71 3.68 9.24
N SER A 60 12.37 4.12 10.32
CA SER A 60 12.27 3.51 11.66
C SER A 60 10.86 3.55 12.25
N GLN A 61 9.99 4.41 11.72
CA GLN A 61 8.57 4.46 12.11
C GLN A 61 7.78 3.28 11.54
N VAL A 62 8.23 2.64 10.45
CA VAL A 62 7.58 1.46 9.88
C VAL A 62 7.89 0.24 10.72
N LYS A 63 7.02 -0.07 11.70
CA LYS A 63 7.23 -1.19 12.63
C LYS A 63 6.90 -2.53 12.04
N THR A 64 5.91 -2.56 11.16
CA THR A 64 5.49 -3.78 10.49
C THR A 64 5.25 -3.46 9.02
N LEU A 65 5.97 -4.19 8.18
CA LEU A 65 5.86 -4.14 6.74
C LEU A 65 5.45 -5.52 6.24
N LEU A 66 4.29 -5.59 5.60
CA LEU A 66 3.82 -6.79 4.92
C LEU A 66 3.82 -6.51 3.42
N VAL A 67 4.77 -7.07 2.68
CA VAL A 67 4.83 -6.97 1.22
C VAL A 67 4.65 -8.34 0.60
N GLY A 68 3.78 -8.41 -0.41
CA GLY A 68 3.63 -9.59 -1.25
C GLY A 68 3.48 -9.23 -2.72
N LYS A 69 3.68 -10.24 -3.56
CA LYS A 69 3.26 -10.23 -4.96
C LYS A 69 2.30 -11.37 -5.23
N LYS A 70 1.35 -11.18 -6.16
CA LYS A 70 0.32 -12.18 -6.45
C LYS A 70 -0.07 -12.20 -7.92
N LEU A 71 -0.41 -13.38 -8.41
CA LEU A 71 -1.24 -13.58 -9.61
C LEU A 71 -2.66 -13.85 -9.13
N GLU A 72 -3.61 -13.02 -9.53
CA GLU A 72 -4.99 -13.11 -9.09
C GLU A 72 -5.91 -12.89 -10.28
N LYS A 73 -6.75 -13.89 -10.59
CA LYS A 73 -7.63 -13.84 -11.77
C LYS A 73 -8.62 -12.67 -11.71
N ARG A 74 -9.00 -12.27 -10.49
CA ARG A 74 -9.87 -11.11 -10.27
C ARG A 74 -9.17 -9.78 -10.57
N VAL A 75 -7.84 -9.73 -10.57
CA VAL A 75 -7.02 -8.56 -10.88
C VAL A 75 -6.11 -8.89 -12.09
N PRO A 76 -6.67 -8.98 -13.32
CA PRO A 76 -5.96 -9.49 -14.49
C PRO A 76 -5.06 -8.45 -15.17
N GLN A 77 -4.48 -7.53 -14.40
CA GLN A 77 -3.54 -6.50 -14.88
C GLN A 77 -2.56 -6.13 -13.78
N ASP A 78 -1.48 -5.45 -14.14
CA ASP A 78 -0.53 -4.94 -13.16
C ASP A 78 -1.20 -3.88 -12.28
N PHE A 79 -1.25 -4.12 -10.97
CA PHE A 79 -1.92 -3.24 -10.02
C PHE A 79 -1.23 -3.32 -8.66
N ALA A 80 -0.88 -2.17 -8.09
CA ALA A 80 -0.32 -2.08 -6.76
C ALA A 80 -1.39 -1.59 -5.79
N TYR A 81 -1.56 -2.30 -4.67
CA TYR A 81 -2.34 -1.82 -3.55
C TYR A 81 -1.41 -1.55 -2.38
N VAL A 82 -1.54 -0.35 -1.80
CA VAL A 82 -0.80 0.08 -0.62
C VAL A 82 -1.79 0.55 0.42
N ALA A 83 -1.68 0.01 1.63
CA ALA A 83 -2.42 0.47 2.79
C ALA A 83 -1.45 0.88 3.90
N ILE A 84 -1.72 2.04 4.50
CA ILE A 84 -0.97 2.56 5.64
C ILE A 84 -1.92 2.79 6.80
N LYS A 85 -1.47 2.45 8.00
CA LYS A 85 -2.18 2.75 9.23
C LYS A 85 -1.18 3.26 10.28
N ARG A 86 -1.52 4.33 10.98
CA ARG A 86 -0.84 4.69 12.22
C ARG A 86 -1.14 3.64 13.29
N LEU A 87 -0.11 3.22 14.01
CA LEU A 87 -0.23 2.32 15.15
C LEU A 87 -0.42 3.14 16.43
N GLY A 88 -1.43 2.77 17.20
CA GLY A 88 -1.64 3.24 18.57
C GLY A 88 -1.27 2.14 19.57
N SER A 89 -1.20 2.49 20.85
CA SER A 89 -0.72 1.64 21.96
C SER A 89 -1.48 0.30 22.19
N SER A 90 -2.51 -0.02 21.41
CA SER A 90 -3.28 -1.27 21.48
C SER A 90 -3.70 -1.86 20.13
N GLN A 91 -3.16 -1.38 18.99
CA GLN A 91 -3.81 -1.54 17.67
C GLN A 91 -3.13 -2.48 16.66
N ASP A 92 -2.09 -3.22 17.03
CA ASP A 92 -1.35 -4.08 16.08
C ASP A 92 -2.24 -5.15 15.41
N VAL A 93 -3.18 -5.72 16.17
CA VAL A 93 -4.11 -6.74 15.66
C VAL A 93 -5.10 -6.16 14.64
N ASP A 94 -5.54 -4.90 14.82
CA ASP A 94 -6.45 -4.25 13.89
C ASP A 94 -5.76 -3.76 12.62
N ALA A 95 -4.43 -3.58 12.64
CA ALA A 95 -3.66 -3.25 11.44
C ALA A 95 -3.68 -4.41 10.43
N LEU A 96 -3.63 -5.66 10.90
CA LEU A 96 -3.74 -6.85 10.06
C LEU A 96 -5.11 -6.96 9.37
N LYS A 97 -6.19 -6.50 10.01
CA LYS A 97 -7.53 -6.44 9.37
C LYS A 97 -7.60 -5.46 8.21
N ILE A 98 -6.77 -4.40 8.22
CA ILE A 98 -6.66 -3.44 7.11
C ILE A 98 -5.91 -4.07 5.92
N SER A 99 -4.97 -4.97 6.18
CA SER A 99 -4.09 -5.63 5.20
C SER A 99 -4.75 -6.71 4.32
N GLY A 100 -6.08 -6.69 4.20
CA GLY A 100 -6.83 -7.75 3.54
C GLY A 100 -6.63 -7.78 2.02
N LEU A 101 -6.15 -8.91 1.50
CA LEU A 101 -6.15 -9.21 0.06
C LEU A 101 -7.53 -8.94 -0.57
N GLU A 102 -8.61 -9.33 0.09
CA GLU A 102 -9.97 -9.05 -0.39
C GLU A 102 -10.24 -7.55 -0.54
N ARG A 103 -9.76 -6.70 0.39
CA ARG A 103 -9.92 -5.25 0.27
C ARG A 103 -9.21 -4.69 -0.95
N SER A 104 -8.02 -5.20 -1.27
CA SER A 104 -7.29 -4.79 -2.47
C SER A 104 -7.99 -5.22 -3.76
N VAL A 105 -8.61 -6.41 -3.79
CA VAL A 105 -9.40 -6.88 -4.93
C VAL A 105 -10.66 -6.04 -5.08
N THR A 106 -11.38 -5.76 -3.99
CA THR A 106 -12.56 -4.89 -4.00
C THR A 106 -12.23 -3.50 -4.53
N MET A 107 -11.14 -2.88 -4.04
CA MET A 107 -10.70 -1.58 -4.53
C MET A 107 -10.38 -1.61 -6.03
N PHE A 108 -9.72 -2.66 -6.52
CA PHE A 108 -9.47 -2.82 -7.94
C PHE A 108 -10.77 -2.83 -8.75
N GLN A 109 -11.77 -3.62 -8.33
CA GLN A 109 -13.07 -3.68 -9.03
C GLN A 109 -13.81 -2.34 -8.99
N GLU A 110 -13.74 -1.60 -7.87
CA GLU A 110 -14.34 -0.27 -7.75
C GLU A 110 -13.69 0.75 -8.68
N LEU A 111 -12.36 0.73 -8.80
CA LEU A 111 -11.65 1.63 -9.71
C LEU A 111 -11.93 1.29 -11.18
N LYS A 112 -12.00 0.00 -11.50
CA LYS A 112 -12.37 -0.49 -12.84
C LYS A 112 -13.80 -0.11 -13.21
N SER A 113 -14.76 -0.24 -12.29
CA SER A 113 -16.17 0.15 -12.55
C SER A 113 -16.32 1.65 -12.77
N LYS A 114 -15.46 2.46 -12.13
CA LYS A 114 -15.36 3.92 -12.33
C LYS A 114 -14.55 4.32 -13.56
N LYS A 115 -14.03 3.37 -14.35
CA LYS A 115 -13.15 3.62 -15.52
C LYS A 115 -11.92 4.46 -15.20
N ILE A 116 -11.42 4.33 -13.97
CA ILE A 116 -10.15 4.94 -13.54
C ILE A 116 -8.97 4.06 -13.97
N LEU A 117 -9.21 2.74 -14.01
CA LEU A 117 -8.28 1.70 -14.45
C LEU A 117 -8.75 1.06 -15.75
#